data_AF-A0A5J6HRW0-F1
#
_entry.id   AF-A0A5J6HRW0-F1
#
_cell.length_a   1.000
_cell.length_b   1.000
_cell.length_c   1.000
_cell.angle_alpha   90.00
_cell.angle_beta   90.00
_cell.angle_gamma   90.00
#
_symmetry.space_group_name_H-M   'P 1'
#
loop_
_entity.id
_entity.type
_entity.pdbx_description
1 polymer ?
#
loop_
_entity_poly.entity_id
_entity_poly.type
_entity_poly.pdbx_seq_one_letter_code
_entity_poly.pdbx_strand_id
1 'polypeptide(L)'
;MTTTPTPHQSPRMPGFTAGSADVARRRARDVAAMLAGQYAAHGAFTVPGLFGPDDLVAVPEGALVFVDEVGDLAGDRPGYRLHAVPVLLSNVQEALGWRDAEDVEDAFEAAVETTGWGALALIATSRASVGVSALRTRLTTLLRCWEELAGLRYVDFAPAPVTLSELVGERCAGLTAMWLPDGAATGDPRRDLPTALDALEGADEETRTARSLERMAVLADGNPRIRHLDATTEPDLLREELDALEPREREAIAAGFAHPALAVLYAVDRSHEPHRR
;
A
#
# COMPACT_ATOMS: atom_id res chain seq x y z
N MET A 1 -17.07 37.55 13.36
CA MET A 1 -15.79 37.35 12.65
C MET A 1 -15.99 36.20 11.70
N THR A 2 -16.20 36.49 10.43
CA THR A 2 -16.37 35.51 9.35
C THR A 2 -14.98 35.01 8.99
N THR A 3 -14.64 33.79 9.39
CA THR A 3 -13.45 33.09 8.90
C THR A 3 -13.67 32.77 7.43
N THR A 4 -12.99 33.49 6.55
CA THR A 4 -12.89 33.15 5.14
C THR A 4 -12.29 31.74 5.05
N PRO A 5 -12.98 30.75 4.45
CA PRO A 5 -12.38 29.44 4.24
C PRO A 5 -11.17 29.62 3.33
N THR A 6 -10.01 29.15 3.81
CA THR A 6 -8.79 29.06 2.99
C THR A 6 -9.13 28.29 1.73
N PRO A 7 -8.76 28.76 0.53
CA PRO A 7 -9.06 28.03 -0.70
C PRO A 7 -8.45 26.63 -0.60
N HIS A 8 -9.29 25.61 -0.65
CA HIS A 8 -8.83 24.22 -0.76
C HIS A 8 -8.04 24.11 -2.05
N GLN A 9 -6.73 23.89 -1.92
CA GLN A 9 -5.87 23.63 -3.06
C GLN A 9 -6.28 22.27 -3.64
N SER A 10 -6.66 22.24 -4.92
CA SER A 10 -7.03 20.99 -5.56
C SER A 10 -5.86 19.99 -5.46
N PRO A 11 -6.12 18.73 -5.11
CA PRO A 11 -5.07 17.71 -5.06
C PRO A 11 -4.42 17.61 -6.43
N ARG A 12 -3.11 17.33 -6.44
CA ARG A 12 -2.32 17.19 -7.66
C ARG A 12 -1.83 15.76 -7.81
N MET A 13 -1.93 15.23 -9.02
CA MET A 13 -1.48 13.88 -9.36
C MET A 13 -0.54 13.90 -10.57
N PRO A 14 0.33 12.90 -10.73
CA PRO A 14 1.15 12.79 -11.93
C PRO A 14 0.28 12.69 -13.19
N GLY A 15 0.57 13.49 -14.20
CA GLY A 15 -0.21 13.56 -15.44
C GLY A 15 -0.30 12.23 -16.19
N PHE A 16 0.67 11.33 -15.99
CA PHE A 16 0.64 9.99 -16.57
C PHE A 16 -0.54 9.15 -16.05
N THR A 17 -1.06 9.44 -14.86
CA THR A 17 -2.18 8.68 -14.27
C THR A 17 -3.53 9.03 -14.91
N ALA A 18 -3.64 10.15 -15.63
CA ALA A 18 -4.90 10.62 -16.18
C ALA A 18 -5.31 9.88 -17.47
N GLY A 19 -6.62 9.66 -17.62
CA GLY A 19 -7.22 9.00 -18.79
C GLY A 19 -7.51 7.53 -18.54
N SER A 20 -7.81 6.76 -19.58
CA SER A 20 -8.10 5.32 -19.49
C SER A 20 -6.91 4.51 -18.96
N ALA A 21 -7.15 3.27 -18.50
CA ALA A 21 -6.10 2.35 -18.03
C ALA A 21 -4.97 2.20 -19.08
N ASP A 22 -5.33 2.03 -20.35
CA ASP A 22 -4.36 1.87 -21.44
C ASP A 22 -3.57 3.15 -21.74
N VAL A 23 -4.21 4.31 -21.64
CA VAL A 23 -3.52 5.60 -21.76
C VAL A 23 -2.54 5.77 -20.62
N ALA A 24 -2.96 5.48 -19.38
CA ALA A 24 -2.11 5.60 -18.21
C ALA A 24 -0.91 4.66 -18.26
N ARG A 25 -1.10 3.40 -18.68
CA ARG A 25 -0.01 2.43 -18.88
C ARG A 25 0.99 2.86 -19.95
N ARG A 26 0.51 3.35 -21.09
CA ARG A 26 1.40 3.85 -22.16
C ARG A 26 2.25 5.01 -21.64
N ARG A 27 1.62 6.00 -21.00
CA ARG A 27 2.34 7.15 -20.41
C ARG A 27 3.31 6.72 -19.31
N ALA A 28 2.94 5.74 -18.47
CA ALA A 28 3.83 5.19 -17.45
C ALA A 28 5.10 4.57 -18.08
N ARG A 29 4.99 3.87 -19.22
CA ARG A 29 6.18 3.35 -19.93
C ARG A 29 7.05 4.47 -20.48
N ASP A 30 6.45 5.50 -21.06
CA ASP A 30 7.19 6.65 -21.61
C ASP A 30 7.96 7.38 -20.51
N VAL A 31 7.33 7.59 -19.36
CA VAL A 31 7.95 8.18 -18.16
C VAL A 31 9.05 7.28 -17.59
N ALA A 32 8.84 5.96 -17.59
CA ALA A 32 9.80 5.01 -17.03
C ALA A 32 11.17 5.09 -17.71
N ALA A 33 11.22 5.22 -19.03
CA ALA A 33 12.48 5.34 -19.77
C ALA A 33 13.27 6.59 -19.34
N MET A 34 12.58 7.71 -19.10
CA MET A 34 13.18 8.94 -18.61
C MET A 34 13.71 8.78 -17.19
N LEU A 35 12.91 8.21 -16.28
CA LEU A 35 13.32 7.97 -14.88
C LEU A 35 14.48 6.97 -14.77
N ALA A 36 14.49 5.91 -15.59
CA ALA A 36 15.60 4.96 -15.66
C ALA A 36 16.90 5.66 -16.11
N GLY A 37 16.82 6.56 -17.08
CA GLY A 37 17.96 7.38 -17.50
C GLY A 37 18.49 8.29 -16.38
N GLN A 38 17.60 8.92 -15.61
CA GLN A 38 17.98 9.73 -14.44
C GLN A 38 18.68 8.88 -13.38
N TYR A 39 18.08 7.75 -13.01
CA TYR A 39 18.65 6.85 -12.01
C TYR A 39 20.02 6.30 -12.45
N ALA A 40 20.15 5.86 -13.71
CA ALA A 40 21.43 5.38 -14.24
C ALA A 40 22.53 6.46 -14.25
N ALA A 41 22.15 7.74 -14.40
CA ALA A 41 23.10 8.85 -14.41
C ALA A 41 23.53 9.31 -13.01
N HIS A 42 22.64 9.21 -12.02
CA HIS A 42 22.81 9.86 -10.72
C HIS A 42 22.79 8.91 -9.52
N GLY A 43 22.39 7.65 -9.71
CA GLY A 43 22.19 6.67 -8.64
C GLY A 43 21.00 6.97 -7.73
N ALA A 44 20.13 7.91 -8.12
CA ALA A 44 18.96 8.33 -7.35
C ALA A 44 17.92 9.00 -8.26
N PHE A 45 16.67 9.02 -7.81
CA PHE A 45 15.63 9.87 -8.40
C PHE A 45 15.65 11.27 -7.78
N THR A 46 15.02 12.24 -8.44
CA THR A 46 14.90 13.61 -7.90
C THR A 46 14.03 13.64 -6.63
N VAL A 47 14.45 14.44 -5.65
CA VAL A 47 13.74 14.70 -4.39
C VAL A 47 13.45 16.21 -4.32
N PRO A 48 12.26 16.67 -3.86
CA PRO A 48 11.14 15.90 -3.32
C PRO A 48 10.11 15.59 -4.42
N GLY A 49 10.27 14.46 -5.12
CA GLY A 49 9.31 14.04 -6.13
C GLY A 49 9.99 13.52 -7.40
N LEU A 50 9.48 12.39 -7.89
CA LEU A 50 9.74 11.90 -9.25
C LEU A 50 9.31 12.90 -10.33
N PHE A 51 8.41 13.83 -10.00
CA PHE A 51 7.69 14.69 -10.93
C PHE A 51 7.84 16.15 -10.54
N GLY A 52 8.18 16.99 -11.50
CA GLY A 52 8.21 18.44 -11.31
C GLY A 52 6.80 19.03 -11.22
N PRO A 53 6.66 20.31 -10.82
CA PRO A 53 5.37 20.98 -10.78
C PRO A 53 4.61 20.93 -12.10
N ASP A 54 5.28 20.91 -13.25
CA ASP A 54 4.63 20.89 -14.57
C ASP A 54 4.15 19.49 -14.99
N ASP A 55 4.69 18.44 -14.36
CA ASP A 55 4.28 17.05 -14.58
C ASP A 55 3.02 16.68 -13.76
N LEU A 56 2.64 17.54 -12.81
CA LEU A 56 1.51 17.34 -11.92
C LEU A 56 0.27 18.09 -12.42
N VAL A 57 -0.84 17.37 -12.56
CA VAL A 57 -2.12 17.92 -12.97
C VAL A 57 -3.05 18.10 -11.78
N ALA A 58 -3.81 19.20 -11.77
CA ALA A 58 -4.85 19.40 -10.78
C ALA A 58 -5.98 18.39 -10.99
N VAL A 59 -6.46 17.81 -9.91
CA VAL A 59 -7.56 16.84 -9.90
C VAL A 59 -8.82 17.53 -9.38
N PRO A 60 -9.90 17.56 -10.17
CA PRO A 60 -11.16 18.15 -9.73
C PRO A 60 -11.74 17.43 -8.50
N GLU A 61 -12.43 18.17 -7.64
CA GLU A 61 -13.20 17.59 -6.56
C GLU A 61 -14.23 16.58 -7.10
N GLY A 62 -14.39 15.46 -6.42
CA GLY A 62 -15.25 14.35 -6.81
C GLY A 62 -14.71 13.48 -7.95
N ALA A 63 -13.54 13.78 -8.51
CA ALA A 63 -12.94 12.95 -9.54
C ALA A 63 -12.64 11.52 -9.05
N LEU A 64 -12.76 10.55 -9.96
CA LEU A 64 -12.47 9.16 -9.68
C LEU A 64 -10.96 8.89 -9.70
N VAL A 65 -10.49 8.21 -8.66
CA VAL A 65 -9.13 7.71 -8.52
C VAL A 65 -9.18 6.20 -8.38
N PHE A 66 -8.62 5.50 -9.35
CA PHE A 66 -8.55 4.04 -9.41
C PHE A 66 -7.27 3.58 -8.72
N VAL A 67 -7.42 2.94 -7.57
CA VAL A 67 -6.29 2.47 -6.76
C VAL A 67 -6.01 0.98 -6.95
N ASP A 68 -6.93 0.25 -7.57
CA ASP A 68 -6.78 -1.15 -7.96
C ASP A 68 -7.16 -1.34 -9.43
N GLU A 69 -6.43 -2.20 -10.14
CA GLU A 69 -6.67 -2.47 -11.55
C GLU A 69 -8.02 -3.19 -11.76
N VAL A 70 -8.41 -4.08 -10.85
CA VAL A 70 -9.62 -4.91 -11.00
C VAL A 70 -10.87 -4.05 -11.06
N GLY A 71 -10.96 -3.00 -10.23
CA GLY A 71 -12.06 -2.06 -10.26
C GLY A 71 -12.09 -1.14 -11.48
N ASP A 72 -10.95 -0.97 -12.16
CA ASP A 72 -10.84 -0.21 -13.41
C ASP A 72 -11.29 -1.03 -14.63
N LEU A 73 -11.25 -2.37 -14.56
CA LEU A 73 -11.72 -3.25 -15.64
C LEU A 73 -13.22 -3.12 -15.93
N ALA A 74 -14.00 -2.55 -15.01
CA ALA A 74 -15.45 -2.40 -15.11
C ALA A 74 -15.94 -1.37 -16.16
N GLY A 75 -15.03 -0.75 -16.92
CA GLY A 75 -15.35 0.09 -18.08
C GLY A 75 -14.41 1.29 -18.23
N ASP A 76 -14.39 1.91 -19.42
CA ASP A 76 -13.56 3.08 -19.73
C ASP A 76 -14.08 4.36 -19.06
N ARG A 77 -13.91 4.45 -17.74
CA ARG A 77 -14.36 5.57 -16.92
C ARG A 77 -13.31 6.68 -16.89
N PRO A 78 -13.64 7.96 -17.09
CA PRO A 78 -12.67 9.04 -16.93
C PRO A 78 -12.19 9.12 -15.47
N GLY A 79 -10.90 9.41 -15.26
CA GLY A 79 -10.30 9.51 -13.93
C GLY A 79 -8.79 9.31 -13.93
N TYR A 80 -8.25 8.99 -12.75
CA TYR A 80 -6.81 8.91 -12.47
C TYR A 80 -6.44 7.53 -11.94
N ARG A 81 -5.41 6.88 -12.52
CA ARG A 81 -5.02 5.49 -12.22
C ARG A 81 -3.81 5.45 -11.32
N LEU A 82 -4.04 5.47 -10.02
CA LEU A 82 -2.98 5.37 -9.03
C LEU A 82 -2.36 3.97 -9.02
N HIS A 83 -3.11 2.92 -9.38
CA HIS A 83 -2.57 1.58 -9.61
C HIS A 83 -1.53 1.49 -10.75
N ALA A 84 -1.38 2.53 -11.57
CA ALA A 84 -0.31 2.60 -12.56
C ALA A 84 1.06 2.98 -11.95
N VAL A 85 1.13 3.40 -10.68
CA VAL A 85 2.39 3.74 -10.00
C VAL A 85 3.28 2.49 -9.80
N PRO A 86 2.79 1.35 -9.29
CA PRO A 86 3.58 0.11 -9.28
C PRO A 86 4.04 -0.34 -10.68
N VAL A 87 3.21 -0.11 -11.70
CA VAL A 87 3.54 -0.41 -13.10
C VAL A 87 4.68 0.48 -13.58
N LEU A 88 4.68 1.77 -13.22
CA LEU A 88 5.78 2.69 -13.49
C LEU A 88 7.10 2.16 -12.91
N LEU A 89 7.13 1.80 -11.62
CA LEU A 89 8.33 1.23 -10.99
C LEU A 89 8.82 -0.03 -11.72
N SER A 90 7.92 -0.97 -12.04
CA SER A 90 8.31 -2.18 -12.76
C SER A 90 8.86 -1.89 -14.15
N ASN A 91 8.32 -0.90 -14.88
CA ASN A 91 8.88 -0.47 -16.16
C ASN A 91 10.27 0.18 -15.99
N VAL A 92 10.50 0.92 -14.89
CA VAL A 92 11.82 1.51 -14.58
C VAL A 92 12.84 0.40 -14.30
N GLN A 93 12.49 -0.57 -13.46
CA GLN A 93 13.35 -1.73 -13.17
C GLN A 93 13.64 -2.53 -14.45
N GLU A 94 12.64 -2.76 -15.30
CA GLU A 94 12.82 -3.43 -16.61
C GLU A 94 13.78 -2.65 -17.51
N ALA A 95 13.64 -1.32 -17.61
CA ALA A 95 14.53 -0.47 -18.41
C ALA A 95 15.98 -0.48 -17.89
N LEU A 96 16.20 -0.71 -16.59
CA LEU A 96 17.53 -0.90 -15.99
C LEU A 96 18.06 -2.34 -16.12
N GLY A 97 17.23 -3.26 -16.60
CA GLY A 97 17.54 -4.68 -16.74
C GLY A 97 17.47 -5.45 -15.43
N TRP A 98 16.60 -5.03 -14.50
CA TRP A 98 16.38 -5.64 -13.18
C TRP A 98 17.62 -5.69 -12.27
N ARG A 99 18.67 -4.93 -12.61
CA ARG A 99 19.84 -4.77 -11.76
C ARG A 99 19.48 -3.88 -10.58
N ASP A 100 19.95 -4.28 -9.38
CA ASP A 100 19.75 -3.53 -8.14
C ASP A 100 18.28 -3.17 -7.90
N ALA A 101 17.37 -4.11 -8.22
CA ALA A 101 15.92 -3.86 -8.22
C ALA A 101 15.39 -3.37 -6.87
N GLU A 102 15.98 -3.85 -5.77
CA GLU A 102 15.66 -3.40 -4.40
C GLU A 102 16.12 -1.97 -4.16
N ASP A 103 17.36 -1.62 -4.51
CA ASP A 103 17.87 -0.24 -4.36
C ASP A 103 17.04 0.75 -5.20
N VAL A 104 16.64 0.34 -6.41
CA VAL A 104 15.75 1.12 -7.28
C VAL A 104 14.38 1.31 -6.65
N GLU A 105 13.83 0.27 -6.03
CA GLU A 105 12.54 0.32 -5.34
C GLU A 105 12.60 1.26 -4.12
N ASP A 106 13.62 1.10 -3.26
CA ASP A 106 13.84 1.94 -2.09
C ASP A 106 14.01 3.43 -2.49
N ALA A 107 14.78 3.70 -3.55
CA ALA A 107 14.95 5.06 -4.06
C ALA A 107 13.66 5.63 -4.68
N PHE A 108 12.89 4.80 -5.39
CA PHE A 108 11.62 5.21 -5.99
C PHE A 108 10.61 5.58 -4.91
N GLU A 109 10.53 4.76 -3.87
CA GLU A 109 9.68 4.99 -2.71
C GLU A 109 10.06 6.29 -2.01
N ALA A 110 11.33 6.49 -1.65
CA ALA A 110 11.81 7.71 -1.00
C ALA A 110 11.45 8.97 -1.80
N ALA A 111 11.44 8.88 -3.14
CA ALA A 111 11.08 9.98 -4.01
C ALA A 111 9.57 10.31 -4.02
N VAL A 112 8.68 9.36 -3.67
CA VAL A 112 7.23 9.56 -3.74
C VAL A 112 6.52 9.59 -2.38
N GLU A 113 7.06 8.95 -1.35
CA GLU A 113 6.44 8.78 -0.02
C GLU A 113 6.17 10.10 0.71
N THR A 114 6.86 11.18 0.31
CA THR A 114 6.71 12.53 0.87
C THR A 114 5.58 13.32 0.21
N THR A 115 5.01 12.80 -0.89
CA THR A 115 3.87 13.40 -1.61
C THR A 115 2.56 12.74 -1.20
N GLY A 116 1.45 13.50 -1.18
CA GLY A 116 0.15 12.94 -0.80
C GLY A 116 -0.33 11.81 -1.73
N TRP A 117 -0.16 11.95 -3.05
CA TRP A 117 -0.53 10.91 -4.01
C TRP A 117 0.39 9.69 -3.92
N GLY A 118 1.68 9.89 -3.68
CA GLY A 118 2.66 8.80 -3.60
C GLY A 118 2.46 7.97 -2.34
N ALA A 119 2.29 8.63 -1.18
CA ALA A 119 1.92 7.98 0.05
C ALA A 119 0.64 7.15 -0.09
N LEU A 120 -0.41 7.73 -0.70
CA LEU A 120 -1.66 7.01 -0.96
C LEU A 120 -1.45 5.81 -1.90
N ALA A 121 -0.65 5.97 -2.96
CA ALA A 121 -0.35 4.90 -3.90
C ALA A 121 0.30 3.71 -3.18
N LEU A 122 1.36 3.99 -2.40
CA LEU A 122 2.12 2.99 -1.65
C LEU A 122 1.24 2.24 -0.64
N ILE A 123 0.29 2.93 0.01
CA ILE A 123 -0.66 2.30 0.95
C ILE A 123 -1.69 1.45 0.20
N ALA A 124 -2.27 1.98 -0.88
CA ALA A 124 -3.40 1.35 -1.53
C ALA A 124 -3.01 0.18 -2.44
N THR A 125 -1.84 0.21 -3.07
CA THR A 125 -1.44 -0.83 -4.04
C THR A 125 -0.70 -2.01 -3.42
N SER A 126 -0.51 -2.02 -2.10
CA SER A 126 -0.04 -3.18 -1.32
C SER A 126 1.23 -3.86 -1.87
N ARG A 127 2.27 -3.09 -2.23
CA ARG A 127 3.61 -3.69 -2.35
C ARG A 127 4.18 -3.91 -0.95
N ALA A 128 4.42 -5.18 -0.62
CA ALA A 128 4.74 -5.69 0.71
C ALA A 128 6.18 -5.40 1.18
N SER A 129 6.90 -4.51 0.50
CA SER A 129 8.20 -4.00 0.95
C SER A 129 7.96 -2.84 1.91
N VAL A 130 7.61 -3.14 3.16
CA VAL A 130 7.38 -2.08 4.16
C VAL A 130 8.06 -2.41 5.45
N GLY A 131 9.17 -1.72 5.71
CA GLY A 131 9.64 -1.59 7.08
C GLY A 131 8.78 -0.62 7.87
N VAL A 132 8.73 -0.78 9.18
CA VAL A 132 7.85 0.02 10.06
C VAL A 132 8.07 1.53 9.88
N SER A 133 9.33 1.96 9.71
CA SER A 133 9.70 3.36 9.44
C SER A 133 9.10 3.90 8.13
N ALA A 134 9.14 3.09 7.07
CA ALA A 134 8.55 3.45 5.78
C ALA A 134 7.02 3.57 5.91
N LEU A 135 6.38 2.63 6.61
CA LEU A 135 4.94 2.71 6.88
C LEU A 135 4.58 3.99 7.65
N ARG A 136 5.34 4.34 8.70
CA ARG A 136 5.13 5.59 9.45
C ARG A 136 5.24 6.79 8.52
N THR A 137 6.24 6.84 7.66
CA THR A 137 6.45 7.97 6.73
C THR A 137 5.28 8.10 5.77
N ARG A 138 4.87 7.01 5.13
CA ARG A 138 3.70 6.97 4.23
C ARG A 138 2.43 7.45 4.94
N LEU A 139 2.11 6.88 6.11
CA LEU A 139 0.90 7.22 6.85
C LEU A 139 0.92 8.66 7.39
N THR A 140 2.06 9.13 7.90
CA THR A 140 2.20 10.51 8.38
C THR A 140 2.01 11.50 7.23
N THR A 141 2.61 11.24 6.06
CA THR A 141 2.41 12.05 4.86
C THR A 141 0.94 12.04 4.42
N LEU A 142 0.32 10.87 4.37
CA LEU A 142 -1.09 10.73 3.99
C LEU A 142 -2.00 11.55 4.92
N LEU A 143 -1.81 11.44 6.23
CA LEU A 143 -2.59 12.18 7.23
C LEU A 143 -2.39 13.69 7.13
N ARG A 144 -1.17 14.14 6.83
CA ARG A 144 -0.88 15.56 6.55
C ARG A 144 -1.62 16.06 5.31
N CYS A 145 -1.69 15.24 4.26
CA CYS A 145 -2.34 15.57 2.99
C CYS A 145 -3.83 15.18 2.96
N TRP A 146 -4.42 14.83 4.11
CA TRP A 146 -5.75 14.22 4.16
C TRP A 146 -6.83 15.08 3.53
N GLU A 147 -6.91 16.36 3.90
CA GLU A 147 -7.97 17.26 3.44
C GLU A 147 -7.89 17.55 1.93
N GLU A 148 -6.71 17.49 1.33
CA GLU A 148 -6.54 17.63 -0.12
C GLU A 148 -7.10 16.39 -0.85
N LEU A 149 -6.86 15.21 -0.30
CA LEU A 149 -7.25 13.92 -0.88
C LEU A 149 -8.72 13.57 -0.60
N ALA A 150 -9.27 14.00 0.53
CA ALA A 150 -10.62 13.66 0.99
C ALA A 150 -11.72 14.13 0.02
N GLY A 151 -11.45 15.14 -0.80
CA GLY A 151 -12.37 15.63 -1.84
C GLY A 151 -12.52 14.68 -3.04
N LEU A 152 -11.72 13.61 -3.14
CA LEU A 152 -11.75 12.66 -4.26
C LEU A 152 -12.61 11.43 -3.96
N ARG A 153 -12.92 10.64 -5.00
CA ARG A 153 -13.64 9.37 -4.88
C ARG A 153 -12.79 8.23 -5.38
N TYR A 154 -12.71 7.15 -4.62
CA TYR A 154 -11.76 6.08 -4.86
C TYR A 154 -12.45 4.83 -5.37
N VAL A 155 -11.90 4.21 -6.40
CA VAL A 155 -12.34 2.91 -6.89
C VAL A 155 -11.24 1.92 -6.55
N ASP A 156 -11.58 0.98 -5.69
CA ASP A 156 -10.71 -0.13 -5.29
C ASP A 156 -11.12 -1.41 -6.05
N PHE A 157 -11.00 -2.59 -5.44
CA PHE A 157 -11.41 -3.87 -6.02
C PHE A 157 -12.89 -3.88 -6.44
N ALA A 158 -13.76 -3.25 -5.64
CA ALA A 158 -15.17 -3.08 -5.99
C ALA A 158 -15.35 -1.85 -6.90
N PRO A 159 -16.23 -1.94 -7.93
CA PRO A 159 -16.40 -0.85 -8.90
C PRO A 159 -17.10 0.39 -8.32
N ALA A 160 -17.76 0.24 -7.17
CA ALA A 160 -18.46 1.31 -6.47
C ALA A 160 -17.46 2.28 -5.81
N PRO A 161 -17.51 3.59 -6.11
CA PRO A 161 -16.58 4.53 -5.52
C PRO A 161 -16.79 4.71 -4.01
N VAL A 162 -15.71 4.75 -3.25
CA VAL A 162 -15.67 4.98 -1.80
C VAL A 162 -15.00 6.32 -1.46
N THR A 163 -15.08 6.73 -0.19
CA THR A 163 -14.37 7.87 0.38
C THR A 163 -12.93 7.52 0.74
N LEU A 164 -12.09 8.53 1.02
CA LEU A 164 -10.72 8.29 1.50
C LEU A 164 -10.71 7.51 2.81
N SER A 165 -11.61 7.84 3.75
CA SER A 165 -11.72 7.15 5.04
C SER A 165 -12.03 5.67 4.87
N GLU A 166 -12.97 5.32 4.00
CA GLU A 166 -13.33 3.94 3.73
C GLU A 166 -12.18 3.18 3.07
N LEU A 167 -11.53 3.76 2.05
CA LEU A 167 -10.38 3.15 1.39
C LEU A 167 -9.23 2.87 2.37
N VAL A 168 -8.82 3.90 3.12
CA VAL A 168 -7.68 3.80 4.05
C VAL A 168 -8.03 2.91 5.24
N GLY A 169 -9.26 3.00 5.74
CA GLY A 169 -9.75 2.12 6.79
C GLY A 169 -9.69 0.65 6.39
N GLU A 170 -10.12 0.31 5.18
CA GLU A 170 -10.03 -1.06 4.65
C GLU A 170 -8.57 -1.50 4.45
N ARG A 171 -7.76 -0.68 3.76
CA ARG A 171 -6.36 -1.01 3.44
C ARG A 171 -5.46 -1.11 4.67
N CYS A 172 -5.81 -0.43 5.77
CA CYS A 172 -5.08 -0.47 7.03
C CYS A 172 -5.83 -1.21 8.16
N ALA A 173 -6.92 -1.94 7.84
CA ALA A 173 -7.72 -2.63 8.84
C ALA A 173 -6.91 -3.63 9.67
N GLY A 174 -5.95 -4.32 9.02
CA GLY A 174 -5.04 -5.24 9.71
C GLY A 174 -4.16 -4.55 10.74
N LEU A 175 -3.59 -3.39 10.39
CA LEU A 175 -2.78 -2.58 11.30
C LEU A 175 -3.61 -2.18 12.54
N THR A 176 -4.80 -1.62 12.33
CA THR A 176 -5.66 -1.20 13.44
C THR A 176 -6.15 -2.37 14.29
N ALA A 177 -6.48 -3.51 13.66
CA ALA A 177 -6.94 -4.69 14.38
C ALA A 177 -5.86 -5.34 15.25
N MET A 178 -4.59 -5.25 14.84
CA MET A 178 -3.48 -5.83 15.60
C MET A 178 -3.01 -4.93 16.75
N TRP A 179 -3.06 -3.61 16.56
CA TRP A 179 -2.32 -2.68 17.40
C TRP A 179 -3.19 -1.73 18.21
N LEU A 180 -4.51 -1.69 17.96
CA LEU A 180 -5.43 -1.02 18.86
C LEU A 180 -6.00 -2.01 19.88
N PRO A 181 -6.18 -1.59 21.15
CA PRO A 181 -6.91 -2.38 22.12
C PRO A 181 -8.34 -2.67 21.67
N ASP A 182 -8.91 -3.78 22.12
CA ASP A 182 -10.30 -4.14 21.82
C ASP A 182 -11.27 -3.01 22.22
N GLY A 183 -12.12 -2.62 21.28
CA GLY A 183 -13.09 -1.53 21.46
C GLY A 183 -12.51 -0.11 21.45
N ALA A 184 -11.19 0.06 21.21
CA ALA A 184 -10.56 1.37 21.10
C ALA A 184 -10.68 1.99 19.70
N ALA A 185 -10.94 1.19 18.66
CA ALA A 185 -11.11 1.67 17.30
C ALA A 185 -12.32 2.64 17.21
N THR A 186 -12.07 3.85 16.73
CA THR A 186 -13.10 4.89 16.58
C THR A 186 -13.79 4.82 15.22
N GLY A 187 -13.19 4.12 14.26
CA GLY A 187 -13.63 4.07 12.86
C GLY A 187 -13.21 5.30 12.04
N ASP A 188 -12.46 6.23 12.63
CA ASP A 188 -11.81 7.33 11.91
C ASP A 188 -10.30 7.01 11.75
N PRO A 189 -9.84 6.68 10.53
CA PRO A 189 -8.43 6.36 10.29
C PRO A 189 -7.47 7.46 10.76
N ARG A 190 -7.90 8.73 10.78
CA ARG A 190 -7.05 9.85 11.25
C ARG A 190 -6.73 9.79 12.73
N ARG A 191 -7.58 9.14 13.53
CA ARG A 191 -7.36 8.93 14.96
C ARG A 191 -6.73 7.58 15.24
N ASP A 192 -7.20 6.56 14.54
CA ASP A 192 -6.86 5.17 14.80
C ASP A 192 -5.44 4.83 14.33
N LEU A 193 -5.00 5.33 13.16
CA LEU A 193 -3.71 4.97 12.57
C LEU A 193 -2.49 5.49 13.33
N PRO A 194 -2.44 6.74 13.83
CA PRO A 194 -1.32 7.19 14.66
C PRO A 194 -1.13 6.32 15.90
N THR A 195 -2.21 5.97 16.60
CA THR A 195 -2.14 5.14 17.81
C THR A 195 -1.68 3.72 17.49
N ALA A 196 -2.17 3.12 16.40
CA ALA A 196 -1.74 1.80 15.97
C ALA A 196 -0.25 1.78 15.58
N LEU A 197 0.24 2.81 14.88
CA LEU A 197 1.65 2.97 14.53
C LEU A 197 2.56 3.10 15.76
N ASP A 198 2.17 3.95 16.71
CA ASP A 198 2.95 4.15 17.93
C ASP A 198 3.03 2.85 18.76
N ALA A 199 1.97 2.04 18.78
CA ALA A 199 1.96 0.74 19.42
C ALA A 199 2.85 -0.28 18.68
N LEU A 200 2.79 -0.36 17.36
CA LEU A 200 3.66 -1.24 16.55
C LEU A 200 5.16 -0.91 16.74
N GLU A 201 5.51 0.37 16.73
CA GLU A 201 6.90 0.80 16.91
C GLU A 201 7.42 0.58 18.32
N GLY A 202 6.57 0.82 19.34
CA GLY A 202 6.92 0.60 20.74
C GLY A 202 6.99 -0.87 21.15
N ALA A 203 6.44 -1.77 20.35
CA ALA A 203 6.45 -3.21 20.63
C ALA A 203 7.84 -3.82 20.41
N ASP A 204 8.19 -4.76 21.29
CA ASP A 204 9.35 -5.63 21.11
C ASP A 204 9.05 -6.75 20.09
N GLU A 205 10.11 -7.49 19.72
CA GLU A 205 10.01 -8.55 18.70
C GLU A 205 9.04 -9.66 19.12
N GLU A 206 9.06 -10.09 20.39
CA GLU A 206 8.15 -11.13 20.88
C GLU A 206 6.68 -10.67 20.79
N THR A 207 6.39 -9.42 21.15
CA THR A 207 5.05 -8.85 21.04
C THR A 207 4.61 -8.79 19.57
N ARG A 208 5.49 -8.38 18.65
CA ARG A 208 5.19 -8.35 17.20
C ARG A 208 4.92 -9.75 16.65
N THR A 209 5.73 -10.73 17.03
CA THR A 209 5.55 -12.14 16.69
C THR A 209 4.21 -12.65 17.21
N ALA A 210 3.91 -12.47 18.50
CA ALA A 210 2.65 -12.92 19.10
C ALA A 210 1.42 -12.32 18.38
N ARG A 211 1.43 -11.01 18.13
CA ARG A 211 0.34 -10.32 17.38
C ARG A 211 0.20 -10.82 15.94
N SER A 212 1.32 -11.11 15.29
CA SER A 212 1.34 -11.66 13.92
C SER A 212 0.68 -13.04 13.88
N LEU A 213 1.01 -13.92 14.84
CA LEU A 213 0.41 -15.25 14.97
C LEU A 213 -1.10 -15.16 15.26
N GLU A 214 -1.52 -14.30 16.18
CA GLU A 214 -2.95 -14.03 16.46
C GLU A 214 -3.68 -13.59 15.17
N ARG A 215 -3.09 -12.66 14.42
CA ARG A 215 -3.67 -12.18 13.17
C ARG A 215 -3.76 -13.27 12.11
N MET A 216 -2.72 -14.09 11.97
CA MET A 216 -2.69 -15.22 11.05
C MET A 216 -3.79 -16.23 11.38
N ALA A 217 -4.00 -16.54 12.66
CA ALA A 217 -5.08 -17.44 13.06
C ALA A 217 -6.47 -16.87 12.68
N VAL A 218 -6.72 -15.57 12.89
CA VAL A 218 -7.96 -14.90 12.47
C VAL A 218 -8.14 -14.94 10.94
N LEU A 219 -7.07 -14.72 10.19
CA LEU A 219 -7.09 -14.81 8.73
C LEU A 219 -7.34 -16.24 8.25
N ALA A 220 -6.82 -17.24 8.96
CA ALA A 220 -7.03 -18.65 8.64
C ALA A 220 -8.50 -19.05 8.83
N ASP A 221 -9.08 -18.74 9.98
CA ASP A 221 -10.47 -19.03 10.33
C ASP A 221 -11.46 -18.37 9.35
N GLY A 222 -11.18 -17.13 8.95
CA GLY A 222 -12.02 -16.38 8.01
C GLY A 222 -11.88 -16.77 6.53
N ASN A 223 -10.96 -17.68 6.17
CA ASN A 223 -10.63 -17.96 4.78
C ASN A 223 -11.07 -19.37 4.33
N PRO A 224 -12.14 -19.49 3.53
CA PRO A 224 -12.69 -20.78 3.13
C PRO A 224 -11.79 -21.59 2.18
N ARG A 225 -10.67 -21.03 1.74
CA ARG A 225 -9.69 -21.74 0.90
C ARG A 225 -8.68 -22.54 1.71
N ILE A 226 -8.53 -22.26 3.00
CA ILE A 226 -7.65 -23.01 3.90
C ILE A 226 -8.41 -24.27 4.35
N ARG A 227 -7.80 -25.44 4.15
CA ARG A 227 -8.44 -26.75 4.36
C ARG A 227 -7.98 -27.41 5.65
N HIS A 228 -6.74 -27.20 6.04
CA HIS A 228 -6.10 -27.83 7.19
C HIS A 228 -5.99 -26.83 8.34
N LEU A 229 -7.13 -26.38 8.87
CA LEU A 229 -7.19 -25.35 9.91
C LEU A 229 -6.29 -25.68 11.10
N ASP A 230 -6.34 -26.93 11.59
CA ASP A 230 -5.52 -27.40 12.72
C ASP A 230 -4.02 -27.10 12.53
N ALA A 231 -3.48 -27.27 11.31
CA ALA A 231 -2.09 -26.98 10.99
C ALA A 231 -1.85 -25.47 10.84
N THR A 232 -2.76 -24.76 10.16
CA THR A 232 -2.65 -23.31 9.93
C THR A 232 -3.01 -22.44 11.13
N THR A 233 -3.35 -23.05 12.27
CA THR A 233 -3.55 -22.37 13.55
C THR A 233 -2.62 -22.90 14.65
N GLU A 234 -1.70 -23.81 14.31
CA GLU A 234 -0.73 -24.35 15.25
C GLU A 234 0.34 -23.27 15.55
N PRO A 235 0.43 -22.75 16.80
CA PRO A 235 1.28 -21.59 17.09
C PRO A 235 2.79 -21.81 16.95
N ASP A 236 3.29 -23.00 17.27
CA ASP A 236 4.70 -23.34 17.19
C ASP A 236 5.13 -23.51 15.73
N LEU A 237 4.32 -24.20 14.92
CA LEU A 237 4.56 -24.33 13.48
C LEU A 237 4.55 -22.97 12.78
N LEU A 238 3.54 -22.13 13.07
CA LEU A 238 3.47 -20.79 12.47
C LEU A 238 4.61 -19.89 12.93
N ARG A 239 5.10 -20.05 14.17
CA ARG A 239 6.26 -19.32 14.66
C ARG A 239 7.52 -19.74 13.89
N GLU A 240 7.73 -21.04 13.69
CA GLU A 240 8.85 -21.55 12.89
C GLU A 240 8.83 -20.98 11.46
N GLU A 241 7.65 -20.97 10.82
CA GLU A 241 7.48 -20.39 9.48
C GLU A 241 7.74 -18.88 9.46
N LEU A 242 7.28 -18.14 10.48
CA LEU A 242 7.50 -16.70 10.60
C LEU A 242 8.99 -16.39 10.82
N ASP A 243 9.67 -17.15 11.69
CA ASP A 243 11.11 -17.01 11.98
C ASP A 243 11.98 -17.32 10.74
N ALA A 244 11.49 -18.19 9.85
CA ALA A 244 12.15 -18.53 8.59
C ALA A 244 12.00 -17.46 7.49
N LEU A 245 11.07 -16.51 7.64
CA LEU A 245 10.89 -15.42 6.68
C LEU A 245 12.04 -14.42 6.70
N GLU A 246 12.20 -13.70 5.59
CA GLU A 246 13.08 -12.53 5.55
C GLU A 246 12.53 -11.42 6.47
N PRO A 247 13.41 -10.58 7.07
CA PRO A 247 12.98 -9.53 8.00
C PRO A 247 11.89 -8.61 7.43
N ARG A 248 11.97 -8.27 6.13
CA ARG A 248 10.98 -7.42 5.45
C ARG A 248 9.58 -8.06 5.42
N GLU A 249 9.49 -9.37 5.23
CA GLU A 249 8.21 -10.09 5.20
C GLU A 249 7.61 -10.18 6.60
N ARG A 250 8.43 -10.45 7.62
CA ARG A 250 7.99 -10.40 9.03
C ARG A 250 7.45 -9.01 9.40
N GLU A 251 8.17 -7.95 9.04
CA GLU A 251 7.73 -6.57 9.30
C GLU A 251 6.42 -6.24 8.57
N ALA A 252 6.23 -6.73 7.35
CA ALA A 252 4.98 -6.55 6.62
C ALA A 252 3.79 -7.27 7.30
N ILE A 253 4.00 -8.48 7.82
CA ILE A 253 2.98 -9.19 8.60
C ILE A 253 2.68 -8.44 9.91
N ALA A 254 3.72 -8.00 10.63
CA ALA A 254 3.56 -7.22 11.85
C ALA A 254 2.84 -5.88 11.60
N ALA A 255 3.03 -5.27 10.43
CA ALA A 255 2.29 -4.09 9.97
C ALA A 255 0.83 -4.37 9.61
N GLY A 256 0.37 -5.62 9.67
CA GLY A 256 -1.00 -6.02 9.41
C GLY A 256 -1.34 -6.25 7.94
N PHE A 257 -0.35 -6.37 7.06
CA PHE A 257 -0.60 -6.72 5.66
C PHE A 257 -1.06 -8.17 5.53
N ALA A 258 -2.26 -8.37 4.99
CA ALA A 258 -2.84 -9.71 4.88
C ALA A 258 -2.15 -10.60 3.83
N HIS A 259 -1.63 -10.02 2.74
CA HIS A 259 -1.03 -10.80 1.64
C HIS A 259 0.15 -11.69 2.07
N PRO A 260 1.22 -11.17 2.71
CA PRO A 260 2.33 -12.02 3.16
C PRO A 260 1.88 -13.05 4.20
N ALA A 261 0.98 -12.69 5.13
CA ALA A 261 0.42 -13.62 6.09
C ALA A 261 -0.35 -14.78 5.41
N LEU A 262 -1.19 -14.46 4.43
CA LEU A 262 -1.92 -15.45 3.64
C LEU A 262 -0.99 -16.33 2.81
N ALA A 263 0.13 -15.79 2.31
CA ALA A 263 1.12 -16.58 1.56
C ALA A 263 1.73 -17.69 2.44
N VAL A 264 2.08 -17.36 3.69
CA VAL A 264 2.55 -18.34 4.69
C VAL A 264 1.47 -19.37 4.99
N LEU A 265 0.25 -18.92 5.30
CA LEU A 265 -0.87 -19.82 5.61
C LEU A 265 -1.16 -20.79 4.46
N TYR A 266 -1.11 -20.32 3.21
CA TYR A 266 -1.28 -21.19 2.04
C TYR A 266 -0.09 -22.14 1.81
N ALA A 267 1.12 -21.77 2.20
CA ALA A 267 2.26 -22.68 2.14
C ALA A 267 2.11 -23.83 3.14
N VAL A 268 1.73 -23.51 4.38
CA VAL A 268 1.44 -24.49 5.44
C VAL A 268 0.25 -25.38 5.06
N ASP A 269 -0.83 -24.81 4.54
CA ASP A 269 -2.01 -25.58 4.10
C ASP A 269 -1.66 -26.60 3.00
N ARG A 270 -0.79 -26.20 2.05
CA ARG A 270 -0.33 -27.09 0.96
C ARG A 270 0.61 -28.19 1.42
N SER A 271 1.48 -27.94 2.40
CA SER A 271 2.40 -28.97 2.91
C SER A 271 1.66 -30.13 3.61
N HIS A 272 0.43 -29.88 4.04
CA HIS A 272 -0.46 -30.84 4.67
C HIS A 272 -1.43 -31.52 3.68
N GLU A 273 -1.40 -31.17 2.39
CA GLU A 273 -2.14 -31.94 1.39
C GLU A 273 -1.54 -33.36 1.25
N PRO A 274 -2.35 -34.42 1.42
CA PRO A 274 -1.87 -35.77 1.22
C PRO A 274 -1.39 -35.90 -0.23
N HIS A 275 -0.13 -36.31 -0.41
CA HIS A 275 0.43 -36.58 -1.74
C HIS A 275 -0.47 -37.59 -2.44
N ARG A 276 -1.23 -37.15 -3.44
CA ARG A 276 -1.98 -38.04 -4.33
C ARG A 276 -0.97 -38.93 -5.04
N ARG A 277 -0.78 -40.15 -4.52
CA ARG A 277 -0.10 -41.24 -5.22
C ARG A 277 -1.02 -41.83 -6.28
#